data_AF-A0A7K2X2E6-F1
#
_entry.id   AF-A0A7K2X2E6-F1
#
_cell.length_a   1.000
_cell.length_b   1.000
_cell.length_c   1.000
_cell.angle_alpha   90.00
_cell.angle_beta   90.00
_cell.angle_gamma   90.00
#
_symmetry.space_group_name_H-M   'P 1'
#
loop_
_entity.id
_entity.type
_entity.pdbx_description
1 polymer ?
#
loop_
_entity_poly.entity_id
_entity_poly.type
_entity_poly.pdbx_seq_one_letter_code
_entity_poly.pdbx_strand_id
1 'polypeptide(L)'
;VRYAAPGTATTPPPAPTGDGHLSDLPWISAVNGWGPVERDASNGKNAAGDGTPIAFGGTTYPKGLGVHAYSDVAFHLGGVGDRFTALVGIDDFSARQSSVGATRATVYGDDRVLHTTGVLTAATGPVPLDLDVRGVRVLRLEVTDANDKTSFDHTSWALARITVV
;
A
#
# COMPACT_ATOMS: atom_id res chain seq x y z
N VAL A 1 -11.30 8.47 -40.04
CA VAL A 1 -12.08 8.77 -38.84
C VAL A 1 -12.14 7.52 -37.98
N ARG A 2 -11.42 7.47 -36.86
CA ARG A 2 -11.55 6.38 -35.87
C ARG A 2 -12.27 6.98 -34.67
N TYR A 3 -13.48 6.51 -34.42
CA TYR A 3 -14.28 6.94 -33.28
C TYR A 3 -13.52 6.57 -32.00
N ALA A 4 -13.22 7.57 -31.17
CA ALA A 4 -12.88 7.32 -29.77
C ALA A 4 -14.12 6.71 -29.11
N ALA A 5 -13.96 5.55 -28.47
CA ALA A 5 -15.00 5.02 -27.60
C ALA A 5 -15.19 6.01 -26.44
N PRO A 6 -16.42 6.44 -26.11
CA PRO A 6 -16.67 7.25 -24.93
C PRO A 6 -16.33 6.40 -23.70
N GLY A 7 -15.22 6.73 -23.04
CA GLY A 7 -14.85 6.10 -21.77
C GLY A 7 -15.94 6.37 -20.74
N THR A 8 -16.54 5.32 -20.20
CA THR A 8 -17.40 5.43 -19.03
C THR A 8 -16.54 5.91 -17.86
N ALA A 9 -16.68 7.17 -17.49
CA ALA A 9 -16.16 7.67 -16.22
C ALA A 9 -16.90 6.93 -15.10
N THR A 10 -16.24 5.96 -14.49
CA THR A 10 -16.75 5.32 -13.27
C THR A 10 -16.70 6.35 -12.16
N THR A 11 -17.83 6.55 -11.47
CA THR A 11 -17.88 7.41 -10.28
C THR A 11 -16.89 6.84 -9.25
N PRO A 12 -15.93 7.64 -8.74
CA PRO A 12 -15.01 7.16 -7.72
C PRO A 12 -15.77 6.80 -6.43
N PRO A 13 -15.20 5.93 -5.57
CA PRO A 13 -15.76 5.65 -4.27
C PRO A 13 -15.97 6.93 -3.43
N PRO A 14 -16.87 6.92 -2.43
CA PRO A 14 -16.99 8.04 -1.51
C PRO A 14 -15.66 8.37 -0.83
N ALA A 15 -15.39 9.65 -0.62
CA ALA A 15 -14.26 10.09 0.19
C ALA A 15 -14.48 9.73 1.68
N PRO A 16 -13.41 9.59 2.48
CA PRO A 16 -13.53 9.39 3.93
C PRO A 16 -14.29 10.53 4.59
N THR A 17 -15.09 10.23 5.61
CA THR A 17 -15.84 11.24 6.39
C THR A 17 -15.29 11.43 7.80
N GLY A 18 -14.20 10.73 8.13
CA GLY A 18 -13.50 10.81 9.40
C GLY A 18 -12.24 9.95 9.34
N ASP A 19 -11.44 10.00 10.40
CA ASP A 19 -10.23 9.23 10.49
C ASP A 19 -10.46 7.72 10.31
N GLY A 20 -9.56 7.04 9.62
CA GLY A 20 -9.69 5.62 9.39
C GLY A 20 -8.45 4.98 8.78
N HIS A 21 -8.37 3.65 8.88
CA HIS A 21 -7.33 2.89 8.19
C HIS A 21 -7.73 2.69 6.73
N LEU A 22 -6.75 2.70 5.82
CA LEU A 22 -6.98 2.44 4.40
C LEU A 22 -7.55 1.04 4.17
N SER A 23 -7.25 0.08 5.06
CA SER A 23 -7.82 -1.26 5.00
C SER A 23 -9.33 -1.33 5.29
N ASP A 24 -9.92 -0.26 5.82
CA ASP A 24 -11.38 -0.12 6.00
C ASP A 24 -12.04 0.68 4.85
N LEU A 25 -11.25 1.33 4.00
CA LEU A 25 -11.74 2.19 2.93
C LEU A 25 -11.89 1.43 1.60
N PRO A 26 -12.88 1.79 0.77
CA PRO A 26 -12.92 1.33 -0.60
C PRO A 26 -11.73 1.92 -1.38
N TRP A 27 -11.00 1.07 -2.10
CA TRP A 27 -10.01 1.53 -3.07
C TRP A 27 -10.69 1.84 -4.41
N ILE A 28 -10.10 2.76 -5.18
CA ILE A 28 -10.38 2.97 -6.59
C ILE A 28 -9.90 1.74 -7.39
N SER A 29 -8.67 1.31 -7.10
CA SER A 29 -8.02 0.17 -7.74
C SER A 29 -7.02 -0.48 -6.78
N ALA A 30 -6.78 -1.78 -6.99
CA ALA A 30 -5.74 -2.53 -6.30
C ALA A 30 -5.10 -3.50 -7.29
N VAL A 31 -3.81 -3.34 -7.53
CA VAL A 31 -2.96 -4.19 -8.36
C VAL A 31 -1.87 -4.78 -7.47
N ASN A 32 -1.54 -6.04 -7.70
CA ASN A 32 -0.55 -6.75 -6.93
C ASN A 32 0.17 -7.79 -7.80
N GLY A 33 1.46 -8.02 -7.54
CA GLY A 33 2.29 -8.89 -8.36
C GLY A 33 2.02 -10.37 -8.12
N TRP A 34 1.57 -10.71 -6.91
CA TRP A 34 1.21 -12.08 -6.53
C TRP A 34 -0.02 -12.09 -5.62
N GLY A 35 -1.10 -12.73 -6.09
CA GLY A 35 -2.35 -12.83 -5.36
C GLY A 35 -3.00 -11.47 -5.15
N PRO A 36 -4.11 -11.40 -4.39
CA PRO A 36 -4.77 -10.15 -4.11
C PRO A 36 -3.98 -9.30 -3.08
N VAL A 37 -4.28 -8.00 -3.05
CA VAL A 37 -3.94 -7.15 -1.91
C VAL A 37 -4.78 -7.61 -0.73
N GLU A 38 -4.12 -7.88 0.40
CA GLU A 38 -4.77 -8.33 1.62
C GLU A 38 -5.07 -7.15 2.54
N ARG A 39 -6.23 -7.20 3.22
CA ARG A 39 -6.62 -6.22 4.24
C ARG A 39 -6.39 -6.83 5.60
N ASP A 40 -5.68 -6.10 6.46
CA ASP A 40 -5.37 -6.45 7.85
C ASP A 40 -4.58 -7.77 8.01
N ALA A 41 -3.94 -8.23 6.93
CA ALA A 41 -3.05 -9.38 6.89
C ALA A 41 -1.91 -9.11 5.89
N SER A 42 -0.78 -9.80 6.06
CA SER A 42 0.28 -9.85 5.04
C SER A 42 -0.28 -10.46 3.76
N ASN A 43 0.34 -10.16 2.62
CA ASN A 43 0.10 -10.96 1.42
C ASN A 43 0.66 -12.37 1.67
N GLY A 44 -0.20 -13.39 1.61
CA GLY A 44 0.17 -14.79 1.85
C GLY A 44 0.69 -15.44 0.58
N LYS A 45 -0.18 -15.75 -0.38
CA LYS A 45 0.16 -16.30 -1.71
C LYS A 45 -0.90 -15.96 -2.77
N ASN A 46 -1.69 -16.95 -3.19
CA ASN A 46 -2.58 -16.86 -4.36
C ASN A 46 -4.02 -16.56 -3.99
N ALA A 47 -4.46 -16.97 -2.81
CA ALA A 47 -5.86 -16.93 -2.42
C ALA A 47 -6.11 -15.73 -1.51
N ALA A 48 -7.27 -15.09 -1.64
CA ALA A 48 -7.68 -14.07 -0.69
C ALA A 48 -7.78 -14.65 0.73
N GLY A 49 -7.24 -13.94 1.72
CA GLY A 49 -7.28 -14.33 3.12
C GLY A 49 -6.34 -15.47 3.51
N ASP A 50 -5.33 -15.78 2.67
CA ASP A 50 -4.28 -16.76 3.00
C ASP A 50 -3.07 -16.13 3.75
N GLY A 51 -3.16 -14.82 3.99
CA GLY A 51 -2.18 -14.02 4.70
C GLY A 51 -2.04 -14.36 6.18
N THR A 52 -0.80 -14.27 6.69
CA THR A 52 -0.55 -14.24 8.14
C THR A 52 -0.79 -12.84 8.70
N PRO A 53 -0.84 -12.65 10.03
CA PRO A 53 -0.86 -11.31 10.60
C PRO A 53 0.30 -10.46 10.08
N ILE A 54 0.06 -9.17 9.80
CA ILE A 54 1.11 -8.22 9.44
C ILE A 54 2.10 -8.13 10.59
N ALA A 55 3.39 -8.31 10.32
CA ALA A 55 4.40 -8.23 11.36
C ALA A 55 5.77 -7.77 10.84
N PHE A 56 6.52 -7.12 11.74
CA PHE A 56 7.91 -6.76 11.51
C PHE A 56 8.74 -7.07 12.75
N GLY A 57 9.79 -7.87 12.60
CA GLY A 57 10.67 -8.25 13.71
C GLY A 57 9.91 -8.93 14.86
N GLY A 58 8.86 -9.69 14.55
CA GLY A 58 8.00 -10.36 15.53
C GLY A 58 6.91 -9.50 16.16
N THR A 59 6.87 -8.19 15.92
CA THR A 59 5.79 -7.32 16.41
C THR A 59 4.64 -7.31 15.39
N THR A 60 3.43 -7.67 15.85
CA THR A 60 2.23 -7.76 15.00
C THR A 60 1.45 -6.46 14.97
N TYR A 61 0.82 -6.18 13.83
CA TYR A 61 -0.02 -5.00 13.62
C TYR A 61 -1.41 -5.44 13.13
N PRO A 62 -2.49 -5.02 13.81
CA PRO A 62 -3.83 -5.53 13.53
C PRO A 62 -4.49 -4.90 12.30
N LYS A 63 -3.92 -3.81 11.78
CA LYS A 63 -4.48 -3.05 10.66
C LYS A 63 -3.40 -2.78 9.62
N GLY A 64 -3.79 -2.79 8.35
CA GLY A 64 -2.89 -2.44 7.26
C GLY A 64 -3.23 -3.14 5.95
N LEU A 65 -2.33 -3.01 4.98
CA LEU A 65 -2.44 -3.65 3.68
C LEU A 65 -1.22 -4.56 3.45
N GLY A 66 -1.46 -5.81 3.08
CA GLY A 66 -0.43 -6.73 2.65
C GLY A 66 -0.34 -6.78 1.13
N VAL A 67 0.85 -6.58 0.58
CA VAL A 67 1.10 -6.54 -0.87
C VAL A 67 2.33 -7.37 -1.25
N HIS A 68 2.52 -7.57 -2.55
CA HIS A 68 3.70 -8.16 -3.15
C HIS A 68 4.10 -7.31 -4.36
N ALA A 69 5.37 -6.91 -4.45
CA ALA A 69 5.85 -6.10 -5.56
C ALA A 69 5.72 -6.83 -6.92
N TYR A 70 5.39 -6.17 -8.04
CA TYR A 70 4.86 -4.81 -8.14
C TYR A 70 3.45 -4.71 -7.55
N SER A 71 3.18 -3.69 -6.74
CA SER A 71 1.82 -3.38 -6.27
C SER A 71 1.48 -1.91 -6.44
N ASP A 72 0.21 -1.62 -6.68
CA ASP A 72 -0.31 -0.27 -6.82
C ASP A 72 -1.77 -0.21 -6.31
N VAL A 73 -1.97 0.53 -5.22
CA VAL A 73 -3.29 0.67 -4.58
C VAL A 73 -3.68 2.13 -4.53
N ALA A 74 -4.83 2.48 -5.10
CA ALA A 74 -5.32 3.85 -5.17
C ALA A 74 -6.58 4.05 -4.32
N PHE A 75 -6.63 5.15 -3.57
CA PHE A 75 -7.76 5.53 -2.72
C PHE A 75 -8.26 6.93 -3.11
N HIS A 76 -9.58 7.10 -3.09
CA HIS A 76 -10.18 8.42 -3.26
C HIS A 76 -10.24 9.13 -1.91
N LEU A 77 -9.46 10.20 -1.75
CA LEU A 77 -9.48 11.06 -0.56
C LEU A 77 -10.38 12.29 -0.75
N GLY A 78 -10.71 12.67 -1.98
CA GLY A 78 -11.62 13.78 -2.26
C GLY A 78 -11.14 15.16 -1.78
N GLY A 79 -9.87 15.31 -1.40
CA GLY A 79 -9.30 16.56 -0.87
C GLY A 79 -9.52 16.79 0.62
N VAL A 80 -10.13 15.84 1.36
CA VAL A 80 -10.47 16.01 2.78
C VAL A 80 -9.44 15.43 3.75
N GLY A 81 -8.46 14.66 3.26
CA GLY A 81 -7.40 14.13 4.11
C GLY A 81 -6.48 15.22 4.66
N ASP A 82 -6.02 15.05 5.89
CA ASP A 82 -5.01 15.91 6.54
C ASP A 82 -3.64 15.22 6.56
N ARG A 83 -3.53 14.07 7.22
CA ARG A 83 -2.31 13.27 7.32
C ARG A 83 -2.50 11.86 6.78
N PHE A 84 -1.48 11.36 6.09
CA PHE A 84 -1.30 9.93 5.84
C PHE A 84 -0.15 9.40 6.70
N THR A 85 -0.42 8.37 7.49
CA THR A 85 0.59 7.71 8.33
C THR A 85 0.63 6.21 8.05
N ALA A 86 1.81 5.60 8.12
CA ALA A 86 1.99 4.16 7.97
C ALA A 86 3.35 3.71 8.51
N LEU A 87 3.50 2.41 8.71
CA LEU A 87 4.78 1.71 8.74
C LEU A 87 4.88 0.86 7.49
N VAL A 88 5.95 1.01 6.69
CA VAL A 88 6.13 0.24 5.45
C VAL A 88 7.44 -0.55 5.47
N GLY A 89 7.39 -1.83 5.13
CA GLY A 89 8.56 -2.71 5.14
C GLY A 89 8.27 -4.11 4.58
N ILE A 90 9.33 -4.88 4.36
CA ILE A 90 9.22 -6.32 4.05
C ILE A 90 8.58 -7.02 5.25
N ASP A 91 7.48 -7.73 5.03
CA ASP A 91 6.73 -8.41 6.07
C ASP A 91 7.49 -9.62 6.61
N ASP A 92 7.31 -9.92 7.90
CA ASP A 92 7.85 -11.11 8.56
C ASP A 92 7.47 -12.42 7.84
N PHE A 93 6.32 -12.47 7.17
CA PHE A 93 5.95 -13.60 6.31
C PHE A 93 7.07 -13.92 5.32
N SER A 94 7.64 -12.90 4.68
CA SER A 94 8.74 -13.04 3.73
C SER A 94 10.09 -13.12 4.43
N ALA A 95 10.36 -12.22 5.39
CA ALA A 95 11.65 -12.11 6.07
C ALA A 95 12.09 -13.42 6.77
N ARG A 96 11.13 -14.23 7.24
CA ARG A 96 11.41 -15.55 7.86
C ARG A 96 11.74 -16.64 6.86
N GLN A 97 11.39 -16.45 5.59
CA GLN A 97 11.71 -17.39 4.51
C GLN A 97 13.05 -17.08 3.86
N SER A 98 13.37 -15.79 3.68
CA SER A 98 14.63 -15.35 3.10
C SER A 98 14.93 -13.88 3.43
N SER A 99 16.22 -13.52 3.47
CA SER A 99 16.68 -12.15 3.66
C SER A 99 16.89 -11.37 2.35
N VAL A 100 16.66 -12.00 1.20
CA VAL A 100 16.99 -11.41 -0.11
C VAL A 100 15.91 -10.45 -0.64
N GLY A 101 14.71 -10.44 -0.07
CA GLY A 101 13.64 -9.55 -0.48
C GLY A 101 14.05 -8.09 -0.38
N ALA A 102 13.80 -7.31 -1.42
CA ALA A 102 14.19 -5.92 -1.46
C ALA A 102 13.19 -5.12 -2.30
N THR A 103 12.47 -4.22 -1.63
CA THR A 103 11.46 -3.39 -2.29
C THR A 103 11.72 -1.90 -2.09
N ARG A 104 10.99 -1.08 -2.83
CA ARG A 104 10.93 0.37 -2.64
C ARG A 104 9.48 0.79 -2.63
N ALA A 105 9.09 1.53 -1.60
CA ALA A 105 7.75 2.08 -1.47
C ALA A 105 7.72 3.55 -1.90
N THR A 106 6.72 3.93 -2.68
CA THR A 106 6.44 5.32 -3.09
C THR A 106 4.99 5.68 -2.81
N VAL A 107 4.77 6.86 -2.24
CA VAL A 107 3.45 7.44 -2.01
C VAL A 107 3.24 8.59 -2.97
N TYR A 108 2.11 8.60 -3.66
CA TYR A 108 1.73 9.68 -4.58
C TYR A 108 0.43 10.35 -4.12
N GLY A 109 0.34 11.66 -4.38
CA GLY A 109 -0.90 12.44 -4.30
C GLY A 109 -1.14 13.14 -5.63
N ASP A 110 -2.28 12.85 -6.27
CA ASP A 110 -2.66 13.43 -7.58
C ASP A 110 -1.51 13.39 -8.61
N ASP A 111 -0.95 12.20 -8.80
CA ASP A 111 0.19 11.88 -9.69
C ASP A 111 1.55 12.48 -9.32
N ARG A 112 1.66 13.20 -8.20
CA ARG A 112 2.93 13.71 -7.69
C ARG A 112 3.49 12.81 -6.60
N VAL A 113 4.78 12.50 -6.66
CA VAL A 113 5.50 11.81 -5.58
C VAL A 113 5.48 12.69 -4.33
N LEU A 114 4.91 12.18 -3.25
CA LEU A 114 4.98 12.79 -1.92
C LEU A 114 6.19 12.26 -1.14
N HIS A 115 6.47 10.96 -1.28
CA HIS A 115 7.61 10.32 -0.64
C HIS A 115 8.03 9.06 -1.38
N THR A 116 9.34 8.84 -1.49
CA THR A 116 9.92 7.57 -1.91
C THR A 116 10.90 7.13 -0.82
N THR A 117 10.70 5.93 -0.31
CA THR A 117 11.58 5.32 0.69
C THR A 117 12.94 4.97 0.10
N GLY A 118 13.93 4.68 0.97
CA GLY A 118 15.11 3.92 0.58
C GLY A 118 14.77 2.49 0.16
N VAL A 119 15.79 1.64 -0.07
CA VAL A 119 15.54 0.21 -0.25
C VAL A 119 15.10 -0.39 1.09
N LEU A 120 13.94 -1.05 1.08
CA LEU A 120 13.37 -1.77 2.22
C LEU A 120 13.85 -3.22 2.16
N THR A 121 14.39 -3.71 3.27
CA THR A 121 14.80 -5.11 3.44
C THR A 121 14.32 -5.59 4.79
N ALA A 122 14.38 -6.90 5.04
CA ALA A 122 14.13 -7.45 6.38
C ALA A 122 15.03 -6.81 7.46
N ALA A 123 16.27 -6.44 7.10
CA ALA A 123 17.25 -5.89 8.05
C ALA A 123 17.01 -4.42 8.41
N THR A 124 16.37 -3.64 7.54
CA THR A 124 16.10 -2.22 7.81
C THR A 124 14.92 -2.02 8.75
N GLY A 125 14.09 -3.05 8.93
CA GLY A 125 12.80 -2.91 9.60
C GLY A 125 11.84 -2.00 8.83
N PRO A 126 10.65 -1.72 9.40
CA PRO A 126 9.68 -0.86 8.76
C PRO A 126 10.08 0.61 8.86
N VAL A 127 9.86 1.37 7.79
CA VAL A 127 10.05 2.81 7.73
C VAL A 127 8.74 3.50 8.15
N PRO A 128 8.76 4.40 9.16
CA PRO A 128 7.60 5.22 9.49
C PRO A 128 7.40 6.33 8.47
N LEU A 129 6.16 6.53 8.06
CA LEU A 129 5.71 7.60 7.19
C LEU A 129 4.71 8.47 7.91
N ASP A 130 4.84 9.78 7.70
CA ASP A 130 3.91 10.80 8.19
C ASP A 130 3.89 11.97 7.19
N LEU A 131 2.91 11.96 6.29
CA LEU A 131 2.86 12.82 5.10
C LEU A 131 1.66 13.76 5.12
N ASP A 132 1.85 14.98 4.62
CA ASP A 132 0.77 15.95 4.41
C ASP A 132 0.00 15.57 3.15
N VAL A 133 -1.30 15.38 3.28
CA VAL A 133 -2.18 15.01 2.17
C VAL A 133 -3.34 16.01 2.00
N ARG A 134 -3.22 17.20 2.59
CA ARG A 134 -4.23 18.26 2.41
C ARG A 134 -4.39 18.63 0.95
N GLY A 135 -5.64 18.60 0.49
CA GLY A 135 -5.99 18.88 -0.90
C GLY A 135 -5.73 17.72 -1.88
N VAL A 136 -5.11 16.62 -1.45
CA VAL A 136 -4.92 15.43 -2.29
C VAL A 136 -6.27 14.77 -2.56
N ARG A 137 -6.60 14.54 -3.83
CA ARG A 137 -7.85 13.88 -4.22
C ARG A 137 -7.69 12.38 -4.36
N VAL A 138 -6.57 11.92 -4.89
CA VAL A 138 -6.22 10.51 -5.04
C VAL A 138 -4.88 10.23 -4.38
N LEU A 139 -4.89 9.30 -3.42
CA LEU A 139 -3.68 8.77 -2.80
C LEU A 139 -3.34 7.43 -3.45
N ARG A 140 -2.08 7.25 -3.86
CA ARG A 140 -1.59 6.00 -4.45
C ARG A 140 -0.41 5.46 -3.64
N LEU A 141 -0.47 4.17 -3.31
CA LEU A 141 0.57 3.43 -2.61
C LEU A 141 1.19 2.43 -3.57
N GLU A 142 2.45 2.65 -3.91
CA GLU A 142 3.20 1.82 -4.86
C GLU A 142 4.33 1.09 -4.14
N VAL A 143 4.52 -0.18 -4.47
CA VAL A 143 5.71 -0.95 -4.07
C VAL A 143 6.31 -1.57 -5.32
N THR A 144 7.59 -1.29 -5.56
CA THR A 144 8.36 -1.88 -6.66
C THR A 144 9.45 -2.79 -6.11
N ASP A 145 9.86 -3.76 -6.92
CA ASP A 145 11.12 -4.48 -6.75
C ASP A 145 12.30 -3.46 -6.75
N ALA A 146 13.34 -3.76 -5.98
CA ALA A 146 14.53 -2.93 -5.84
C ALA A 146 15.85 -3.69 -6.06
N ASN A 147 15.81 -4.95 -6.49
CA ASN A 147 17.02 -5.76 -6.72
C ASN A 147 16.95 -6.69 -7.97
N ASP A 148 16.02 -6.45 -8.88
CA ASP A 148 15.75 -7.25 -10.08
C ASP A 148 15.35 -8.72 -9.74
N LYS A 149 14.75 -8.93 -8.57
CA LYS A 149 14.24 -10.23 -8.09
C LYS A 149 12.94 -10.04 -7.33
N THR A 150 11.84 -10.43 -7.93
CA THR A 150 10.53 -10.38 -7.27
C THR A 150 10.34 -11.41 -6.14
N SER A 151 11.32 -12.27 -5.88
CA SER A 151 11.19 -13.28 -4.82
C SER A 151 11.29 -12.62 -3.45
N PHE A 152 10.38 -12.95 -2.54
CA PHE A 152 10.38 -12.48 -1.16
C PHE A 152 10.05 -10.98 -1.00
N ASP A 153 9.31 -10.41 -1.95
CA ASP A 153 8.91 -9.00 -1.95
C ASP A 153 7.55 -8.73 -1.27
N HIS A 154 7.08 -9.66 -0.43
CA HIS A 154 5.89 -9.42 0.39
C HIS A 154 6.18 -8.25 1.33
N THR A 155 5.47 -7.15 1.09
CA THR A 155 5.65 -5.87 1.76
C THR A 155 4.32 -5.52 2.39
N SER A 156 4.35 -4.95 3.59
CA SER A 156 3.14 -4.53 4.29
C SER A 156 3.18 -3.03 4.55
N TRP A 157 2.02 -2.40 4.41
CA TRP A 157 1.71 -1.05 4.89
C TRP A 157 0.92 -1.18 6.19
N ALA A 158 1.62 -1.38 7.32
CA ALA A 158 0.99 -1.52 8.62
C ALA A 158 0.47 -0.18 9.14
N LEU A 159 -0.68 -0.22 9.82
CA LEU A 159 -1.37 0.95 10.39
C LEU A 159 -1.60 2.08 9.38
N ALA A 160 -1.65 1.78 8.08
CA ALA A 160 -1.88 2.77 7.03
C ALA A 160 -3.21 3.51 7.28
N ARG A 161 -3.12 4.79 7.64
CA ARG A 161 -4.22 5.58 8.19
C ARG A 161 -4.26 6.97 7.58
N ILE A 162 -5.49 7.46 7.38
CA ILE A 162 -5.78 8.84 7.03
C ILE A 162 -6.47 9.52 8.21
N THR A 163 -6.05 10.74 8.53
CA THR A 163 -6.84 11.68 9.32
C THR A 163 -7.57 12.66 8.40
N VAL A 164 -8.71 13.18 8.82
CA VAL A 164 -9.56 14.08 8.03
C VAL A 164 -9.70 15.43 8.74
N VAL A 165 -9.86 16.52 7.98
CA VAL A 165 -10.09 17.88 8.50
C VAL A 165 -11.52 18.15 8.97
#